data_AF-A0A8J7A5Q8-F1
#
_entry.id   AF-A0A8J7A5Q8-F1
#
_cell.length_a   1.000
_cell.length_b   1.000
_cell.length_c   1.000
_cell.angle_alpha   90.00
_cell.angle_beta   90.00
_cell.angle_gamma   90.00
#
_symmetry.space_group_name_H-M   'P 1'
#
loop_
_entity.id
_entity.type
_entity.pdbx_description
1 polymer ?
#
loop_
_entity_poly.entity_id
_entity_poly.type
_entity_poly.pdbx_seq_one_letter_code
_entity_poly.pdbx_strand_id
1 'polypeptide(L)' 'MFKIFEVIGHRRDLDSEYKILEAIAEKYTNNREVKGKIELFTEREPCDSCEYVIKQFRQTLPNIQLNVHYENIA' A
#
# COMPACT_ATOMS: atom_id res chain seq x y z
N MET A 1 5.73 -1.54 10.52
CA MET A 1 5.05 -2.65 9.85
C MET A 1 3.55 -2.41 9.85
N PHE A 2 2.92 -2.51 8.69
CA PHE A 2 1.47 -2.36 8.56
C PHE A 2 0.75 -3.60 9.07
N LYS A 3 -0.48 -3.42 9.54
CA LYS A 3 -1.35 -4.53 9.97
C LYS A 3 -2.09 -5.09 8.76
N ILE A 4 -2.29 -6.40 8.76
CA ILE A 4 -3.06 -7.16 7.77
C ILE A 4 -4.06 -8.07 8.48
N PHE A 5 -5.04 -8.56 7.73
CA PHE A 5 -5.96 -9.60 8.16
C PHE A 5 -6.20 -10.60 7.03
N GLU A 6 -6.67 -11.79 7.39
CA GLU A 6 -6.96 -12.83 6.40
C GLU A 6 -8.22 -12.48 5.61
N VAL A 7 -8.16 -12.70 4.29
CA VAL A 7 -9.30 -12.61 3.40
C VAL A 7 -9.54 -13.99 2.83
N ILE A 8 -10.72 -14.56 3.11
CA ILE A 8 -11.10 -15.92 2.69
C ILE A 8 -10.08 -16.98 3.19
N GLY A 9 -9.57 -16.82 4.40
CA GLY A 9 -8.59 -17.76 5.01
C GLY A 9 -7.18 -17.69 4.42
N HIS A 10 -6.89 -16.67 3.59
CA HIS A 10 -5.56 -16.44 3.04
C HIS A 10 -4.89 -15.25 3.73
N ARG A 11 -3.66 -15.46 4.20
CA ARG A 11 -2.78 -14.39 4.67
C ARG A 11 -2.38 -13.47 3.50
N ARG A 12 -2.31 -12.18 3.78
CA ARG A 12 -2.09 -11.11 2.79
C ARG A 12 -0.78 -10.33 3.00
N ASP A 13 0.09 -10.81 3.88
CA ASP A 13 1.40 -10.19 4.17
C ASP A 13 2.47 -10.45 3.09
N LEU A 14 2.15 -11.29 2.10
CA LEU A 14 2.98 -11.54 0.93
C LEU A 14 2.46 -10.88 -0.34
N ASP A 15 1.32 -10.19 -0.25
CA ASP A 15 0.76 -9.46 -1.39
C ASP A 15 1.71 -8.35 -1.85
N SER A 16 1.73 -8.11 -3.15
CA SER A 16 2.59 -7.10 -3.77
C SER A 16 2.32 -5.71 -3.20
N GLU A 17 1.04 -5.36 -2.99
CA GLU A 17 0.64 -4.08 -2.41
C GLU A 17 1.20 -3.93 -0.99
N TYR A 18 1.18 -5.00 -0.18
CA TYR A 18 1.78 -4.98 1.16
C TYR A 18 3.29 -4.77 1.08
N LYS A 19 3.99 -5.59 0.31
CA LYS A 19 5.47 -5.59 0.26
C LYS A 19 6.03 -4.29 -0.28
N ILE A 20 5.45 -3.74 -1.35
CA ILE A 20 5.92 -2.49 -1.95
C ILE A 20 5.71 -1.32 -0.99
N LEU A 21 4.51 -1.19 -0.40
CA LEU A 21 4.20 -0.09 0.50
C LEU A 21 5.01 -0.17 1.81
N GLU A 22 5.22 -1.38 2.34
CA GLU A 22 6.09 -1.62 3.49
C GLU A 22 7.52 -1.18 3.21
N ALA A 23 8.12 -1.64 2.12
CA ALA A 23 9.50 -1.30 1.76
C ALA A 23 9.71 0.22 1.60
N ILE A 24 8.73 0.92 1.02
CA ILE A 24 8.77 2.38 0.88
C ILE A 24 8.65 3.05 2.26
N ALA A 25 7.72 2.61 3.10
CA ALA A 25 7.54 3.16 4.44
C ALA A 25 8.80 2.97 5.31
N GLU A 26 9.45 1.81 5.21
CA GLU A 26 10.70 1.51 5.92
C GLU A 26 11.83 2.45 5.52
N LYS A 27 11.99 2.71 4.22
CA LYS A 27 13.00 3.65 3.69
C LYS A 27 12.87 5.06 4.29
N TYR A 28 11.66 5.48 4.63
CA TYR A 28 11.37 6.82 5.16
C TYR A 28 10.99 6.83 6.64
N THR A 29 11.35 5.78 7.40
CA THR A 29 11.03 5.67 8.84
C THR A 29 11.45 6.91 9.65
N ASN A 30 12.61 7.51 9.30
CA ASN A 30 13.17 8.68 9.99
C ASN A 30 12.69 10.03 9.41
N ASN A 31 11.94 10.04 8.31
CA ASN A 31 11.44 11.27 7.67
C ASN A 31 10.07 11.03 7.03
N ARG A 32 9.01 11.22 7.83
CA ARG A 32 7.63 11.06 7.37
C ARG A 32 7.07 12.28 6.62
N GLU A 33 7.83 13.38 6.59
CA GLU A 33 7.45 14.59 5.87
C GLU A 33 7.83 14.56 4.38
N VAL A 34 8.45 13.47 3.92
CA VAL A 34 8.79 13.26 2.51
C VAL A 34 7.57 13.48 1.62
N LYS A 35 7.76 14.27 0.57
CA LYS A 35 6.73 14.58 -0.41
C LYS A 35 6.98 13.81 -1.68
N GLY A 36 5.91 13.39 -2.35
CA GLY A 36 6.04 12.68 -3.61
C GLY A 36 4.71 12.20 -4.14
N LYS A 37 4.80 11.46 -5.24
CA LYS A 37 3.64 10.84 -5.90
C LYS A 37 3.99 9.40 -6.28
N ILE A 38 3.08 8.47 -6.00
CA ILE A 38 3.16 7.06 -6.37
C ILE A 38 1.92 6.74 -7.20
N GLU A 39 2.14 6.19 -8.39
CA GLU A 39 1.12 5.57 -9.22
C GLU A 39 1.32 4.05 -9.13
N LEU A 40 0.45 3.37 -8.39
CA LEU A 40 0.50 1.92 -8.21
C LEU A 40 -0.50 1.26 -9.15
N PHE A 41 0.01 0.44 -10.07
CA PHE A 41 -0.81 -0.34 -10.99
C PHE A 41 -0.84 -1.79 -10.52
N THR A 42 -2.03 -2.34 -10.35
CA THR A 42 -2.24 -3.75 -9.99
C THR A 42 -3.23 -4.39 -10.96
N GLU A 43 -3.06 -5.69 -11.20
CA GLU A 43 -3.88 -6.43 -12.18
C GLU A 43 -5.34 -6.53 -11.72
N ARG A 44 -5.57 -6.63 -10.41
CA ARG A 44 -6.87 -6.87 -9.80
C ARG A 44 -7.17 -5.81 -8.76
N GLU A 45 -8.45 -5.62 -8.47
CA GLU A 45 -8.85 -4.79 -7.33
C GLU A 45 -8.14 -5.24 -6.03
N PRO A 46 -7.53 -4.31 -5.27
CA PRO A 46 -6.94 -4.64 -3.98
C PRO A 46 -7.97 -5.28 -3.05
N CYS A 47 -7.61 -6.40 -2.43
CA CYS A 47 -8.48 -7.01 -1.42
C CYS A 47 -8.66 -6.12 -0.19
N ASP A 48 -9.67 -6.39 0.65
CA ASP A 48 -9.95 -5.61 1.87
C ASP A 48 -8.72 -5.40 2.77
N SER A 49 -7.85 -6.41 2.89
CA SER A 49 -6.62 -6.28 3.66
C SER A 49 -5.59 -5.38 2.99
N CYS A 50 -5.49 -5.39 1.65
CA CYS A 50 -4.61 -4.48 0.91
C CYS A 50 -5.12 -3.03 0.97
N GLU A 51 -6.43 -2.82 0.88
CA GLU A 51 -7.06 -1.51 1.11
C GLU A 51 -6.74 -0.96 2.51
N TYR A 52 -6.77 -1.82 3.53
CA TYR A 52 -6.37 -1.44 4.88
C TYR A 52 -4.88 -1.05 4.98
N VAL A 53 -4.01 -1.70 4.22
CA VAL A 53 -2.58 -1.33 4.14
C VAL A 53 -2.41 0.00 3.42
N ILE A 54 -3.11 0.22 2.30
CA ILE A 54 -3.13 1.50 1.57
C ILE A 54 -3.54 2.65 2.51
N LYS A 55 -4.58 2.45 3.33
CA LYS A 55 -5.02 3.43 4.32
C LYS A 55 -3.92 3.72 5.36
N GLN A 56 -3.27 2.69 5.90
CA GLN A 56 -2.18 2.86 6.87
C GLN A 56 -0.96 3.57 6.26
N PHE A 57 -0.64 3.29 4.99
CA PHE A 57 0.43 3.96 4.26
C PHE A 57 0.16 5.47 4.13
N ARG A 58 -1.05 5.84 3.70
CA ARG A 58 -1.47 7.25 3.60
C ARG A 58 -1.39 7.99 4.93
N GLN A 59 -1.66 7.30 6.04
CA GLN A 59 -1.51 7.87 7.39
C GLN A 59 -0.05 8.01 7.82
N THR A 60 0.82 7.10 7.36
CA THR A 60 2.23 7.05 7.75
C THR A 60 3.07 8.05 6.96
N LEU A 61 2.79 8.24 5.67
CA LEU A 61 3.47 9.17 4.78
C LEU A 61 2.44 10.12 4.13
N PRO A 62 1.86 11.06 4.90
CA PRO A 62 0.71 11.85 4.47
C PRO A 62 1.00 12.79 3.29
N ASN A 63 2.26 13.18 3.11
CA ASN A 63 2.66 14.06 2.01
C ASN A 63 3.00 13.31 0.71
N ILE A 64 2.88 11.98 0.69
CA ILE A 64 2.96 11.19 -0.54
C ILE A 64 1.54 10.97 -1.08
N GLN A 65 1.29 11.48 -2.28
CA GLN A 65 0.08 11.15 -3.02
C GLN A 65 0.19 9.74 -3.59
N LEU A 66 -0.53 8.78 -3.01
CA LEU A 66 -0.68 7.44 -3.54
C LEU A 66 -1.96 7.35 -4.39
N ASN A 67 -1.83 6.95 -5.64
CA ASN A 67 -2.94 6.63 -6.53
C ASN A 67 -2.84 5.13 -6.87
N VAL A 68 -3.96 4.42 -6.83
CA VAL A 68 -4.01 2.98 -7.09
C VAL A 68 -4.95 2.74 -8.26
N HIS A 69 -4.47 2.01 -9.26
CA HIS A 69 -5.18 1.71 -10.49
C HIS A 69 -5.32 0.20 -10.64
N TYR A 70 -6.54 -0.24 -10.94
CA TYR A 70 -6.90 -1.63 -11.21
C TYR A 70 -7.97 -1.70 -12.31
N GLU A 71 -8.10 -2.85 -12.98
CA GLU A 71 -9.12 -3.19 -13.98
C GLU A 71 -9.29 -2.24 -15.20
N ASN A 72 -8.47 -1.19 -15.34
CA ASN A 72 -8.38 -0.36 -16.55
C ASN A 72 -6.94 0.17 -16.73
N ILE A 73 -6.00 -0.73 -16.97
CA ILE A 73 -4.70 -0.36 -17.54
C ILE A 73 -4.89 -0.37 -19.06
N ALA A 74 -5.19 0.79 -19.63
CA ALA A 74 -5.23 0.99 -21.08
C ALA A 74 -3.83 0.89 -21.70
#